data_AF-A0AA40G6T1-F1
#
_entry.id   AF-A0AA40G6T1-F1
#
_cell.length_a   1.000
_cell.length_b   1.000
_cell.length_c   1.000
_cell.angle_alpha   90.00
_cell.angle_beta   90.00
_cell.angle_gamma   90.00
#
_symmetry.space_group_name_H-M   'P 1'
#
loop_
_entity.id
_entity.type
_entity.pdbx_description
1 polymer ?
#
loop_
_entity_poly.entity_id
_entity_poly.type
_entity_poly.pdbx_seq_one_letter_code
_entity_poly.pdbx_strand_id
1 'polypeptide(L)'
;MRHSCIKLNIKLVAISFLGGEAYCLGSVDSDCWYLYTLNKEKPVDEPSEPDQTLEILMTHLDPEVMALFTRDVCSSADEATQKSGIDKLIPNMIIDDFLFEPCGYSMNGVSKNVSILTRE
;
A
#
# COMPACT_ATOMS: atom_id res chain seq x y z
N MET A 1 -10.74 -13.93 -15.36
CA MET A 1 -11.38 -13.97 -14.02
C MET A 1 -11.12 -12.73 -13.14
N ARG A 2 -10.13 -11.85 -13.44
CA ARG A 2 -9.78 -10.70 -12.56
C ARG A 2 -10.62 -9.43 -12.76
N HIS A 3 -11.16 -9.18 -13.95
CA HIS A 3 -11.94 -7.95 -14.25
C HIS A 3 -13.38 -7.91 -13.69
N SER A 4 -13.95 -9.04 -13.28
CA SER A 4 -15.35 -9.11 -12.82
C SER A 4 -15.53 -8.62 -11.38
N CYS A 5 -14.56 -8.82 -10.49
CA CYS A 5 -14.68 -8.43 -9.07
C CYS A 5 -14.52 -6.93 -8.84
N ILE A 6 -13.62 -6.26 -9.56
CA ILE A 6 -13.40 -4.81 -9.38
C ILE A 6 -14.61 -4.00 -9.87
N LYS A 7 -15.21 -4.40 -11.01
CA LYS A 7 -16.47 -3.80 -11.49
C LYS A 7 -17.63 -4.02 -10.51
N LEU A 8 -17.63 -5.12 -9.76
CA LEU A 8 -18.64 -5.39 -8.73
C LEU A 8 -18.42 -4.53 -7.48
N ASN A 9 -17.17 -4.36 -7.04
CA ASN A 9 -16.84 -3.51 -5.90
C ASN A 9 -17.13 -2.03 -6.18
N ILE A 10 -16.79 -1.52 -7.37
CA ILE A 10 -17.13 -0.14 -7.77
C ILE A 10 -18.64 0.06 -7.80
N LYS A 11 -19.41 -0.92 -8.32
CA LYS A 11 -20.87 -0.87 -8.27
C LYS A 11 -21.41 -0.82 -6.85
N LEU A 12 -20.84 -1.59 -5.92
CA LEU A 12 -21.26 -1.62 -4.52
C LEU A 12 -21.03 -0.26 -3.82
N VAL A 13 -19.87 0.36 -4.05
CA VAL A 13 -19.54 1.67 -3.49
C VAL A 13 -20.38 2.77 -4.14
N ALA A 14 -20.59 2.71 -5.46
CA ALA A 14 -21.44 3.66 -6.18
C ALA A 14 -22.91 3.64 -5.75
N ILE A 15 -23.44 2.47 -5.37
CA ILE A 15 -24.80 2.36 -4.80
C ILE A 15 -24.87 3.04 -3.42
N SER A 16 -23.78 3.06 -2.67
CA SER A 16 -23.75 3.58 -1.30
C SER A 16 -23.52 5.09 -1.23
N PHE A 17 -22.91 5.71 -2.24
CA PHE A 17 -22.55 7.13 -2.23
C PHE A 17 -22.96 7.84 -3.53
N LEU A 18 -23.93 8.76 -3.43
CA LEU A 18 -24.28 9.67 -4.53
C LEU A 18 -23.12 10.64 -4.82
N GLY A 19 -22.77 10.82 -6.09
CA GLY A 19 -21.75 11.78 -6.53
C GLY A 19 -20.30 11.26 -6.53
N GLY A 20 -20.10 9.94 -6.51
CA GLY A 20 -18.77 9.36 -6.68
C GLY A 20 -18.40 9.07 -8.13
N GLU A 21 -17.10 9.10 -8.40
CA GLU A 21 -16.51 8.93 -9.72
C GLU A 21 -15.43 7.86 -9.69
N ALA A 22 -15.40 7.03 -10.74
CA ALA A 22 -14.46 5.93 -10.89
C ALA A 22 -13.50 6.20 -12.06
N TYR A 23 -12.23 5.91 -11.84
CA TYR A 23 -11.13 6.12 -12.78
C TYR A 23 -10.31 4.84 -12.93
N CYS A 24 -9.76 4.64 -14.11
CA CYS A 24 -8.77 3.61 -14.39
C CYS A 24 -7.51 4.33 -14.91
N LEU A 25 -6.42 4.23 -14.17
CA LEU A 25 -5.13 4.83 -14.50
C LEU A 25 -4.21 3.74 -15.05
N GLY A 26 -3.70 3.94 -16.26
CA GLY A 26 -2.88 2.95 -16.96
C GLY A 26 -3.60 2.33 -18.16
N SER A 27 -2.98 1.33 -18.77
CA SER A 27 -3.56 0.64 -19.92
C SER A 27 -4.56 -0.41 -19.46
N VAL A 28 -5.74 -0.46 -20.09
CA VAL A 28 -6.77 -1.46 -19.80
C VAL A 28 -6.30 -2.88 -20.12
N ASP A 29 -5.36 -3.01 -21.05
CA ASP A 29 -4.81 -4.30 -21.49
C ASP A 29 -3.59 -4.74 -20.68
N SER A 30 -3.21 -3.98 -19.65
CA SER A 30 -2.04 -4.24 -18.81
C SER A 30 -2.34 -3.88 -17.34
N ASP A 31 -1.29 -3.78 -16.52
CA ASP A 31 -1.42 -3.35 -15.13
C ASP A 31 -2.03 -1.94 -15.08
N CYS A 32 -3.14 -1.82 -14.37
CA CYS A 32 -3.89 -0.59 -14.20
C CYS A 32 -4.33 -0.42 -12.75
N TRP A 33 -4.42 0.83 -12.33
CA TRP A 33 -4.86 1.22 -11.00
C TRP A 33 -6.28 1.77 -11.06
N TYR A 34 -7.15 1.27 -10.21
CA TYR A 34 -8.54 1.70 -10.15
C TYR A 34 -8.73 2.64 -8.96
N LEU A 35 -9.19 3.86 -9.23
CA LEU A 35 -9.50 4.86 -8.21
C LEU A 35 -10.99 5.12 -8.18
N TYR A 36 -11.59 5.12 -6.99
CA TYR A 36 -12.92 5.66 -6.78
C TYR A 36 -12.84 6.80 -5.78
N THR A 37 -13.38 7.96 -6.10
CA THR A 37 -13.35 9.14 -5.23
C THR A 37 -14.69 9.87 -5.22
N LEU A 38 -14.94 10.67 -4.19
CA LEU A 38 -16.12 11.52 -4.09
C LEU A 38 -15.77 12.95 -4.49
N ASN A 39 -16.51 13.50 -5.44
CA ASN A 39 -16.39 14.90 -5.79
C ASN A 39 -17.26 15.72 -4.83
N LYS A 40 -16.69 16.09 -3.68
CA LYS A 40 -17.33 17.03 -2.75
C LYS A 40 -16.82 18.43 -3.06
N GLU A 41 -17.74 19.36 -3.35
CA GLU A 41 -17.41 20.78 -3.37
C GLU A 41 -16.90 21.17 -1.97
N LYS A 42 -15.60 21.45 -1.87
CA LYS A 42 -15.02 21.98 -0.62
C LYS A 42 -15.53 23.40 -0.42
N PRO A 43 -15.97 23.79 0.80
CA PRO A 43 -16.23 25.18 1.13
C PRO A 43 -14.98 26.02 0.83
N VAL A 44 -15.17 27.17 0.18
CA VAL A 44 -14.08 28.04 -0.32
C VAL A 44 -13.16 28.58 0.81
N ASP A 45 -13.63 28.54 2.05
CA ASP A 45 -12.98 29.20 3.20
C ASP A 45 -12.20 28.25 4.14
N GLU A 46 -12.08 26.95 3.84
CA GLU A 46 -11.28 26.03 4.66
C GLU A 46 -9.83 25.93 4.16
N PRO A 47 -8.82 26.25 4.99
CA PRO A 47 -7.43 26.05 4.62
C PRO A 47 -7.17 24.54 4.45
N SER A 48 -6.72 24.14 3.26
CA SER A 48 -6.28 22.77 3.01
C SER A 48 -4.94 22.53 3.71
N GLU A 49 -4.89 21.55 4.61
CA GLU A 49 -3.61 21.02 5.06
C GLU A 49 -2.89 20.30 3.90
N PRO A 50 -1.55 20.37 3.83
CA PRO A 50 -0.79 19.61 2.85
C PRO A 50 -0.84 18.12 3.20
N ASP A 51 -1.35 17.31 2.28
CA ASP A 51 -1.44 15.85 2.41
C ASP A 51 -0.97 15.19 1.10
N GLN A 52 -0.21 14.10 1.23
CA GLN A 52 0.39 13.39 0.10
C GLN A 52 0.50 11.89 0.41
N THR A 53 0.12 11.07 -0.58
CA THR A 53 0.23 9.62 -0.52
C THR A 53 1.04 9.12 -1.72
N LEU A 54 2.01 8.24 -1.47
CA LEU A 54 2.81 7.55 -2.48
C LEU A 54 2.65 6.03 -2.30
N GLU A 55 2.20 5.35 -3.35
CA GLU A 55 2.14 3.89 -3.41
C GLU A 55 3.12 3.38 -4.47
N ILE A 56 3.97 2.41 -4.10
CA ILE A 56 4.90 1.74 -5.01
C ILE A 56 4.53 0.26 -5.07
N LEU A 57 3.89 -0.14 -6.17
CA LEU A 57 3.50 -1.52 -6.43
C LEU A 57 4.60 -2.23 -7.22
N MET A 58 5.14 -3.31 -6.67
CA MET A 58 6.25 -4.05 -7.28
C MET A 58 5.83 -5.49 -7.56
N THR A 59 6.18 -5.98 -8.75
CA THR A 59 6.00 -7.38 -9.15
C THR A 59 7.32 -7.92 -9.70
N HIS A 60 7.45 -9.25 -9.80
CA HIS A 60 8.65 -9.88 -10.35
C HIS A 60 9.95 -9.48 -9.64
N LEU A 61 9.90 -9.37 -8.30
CA LEU A 61 11.04 -9.07 -7.45
C LEU A 61 12.11 -10.18 -7.50
N ASP A 62 13.35 -9.79 -7.21
CA ASP A 62 14.50 -10.71 -7.16
C ASP A 62 14.26 -11.87 -6.17
N PRO A 63 14.34 -13.14 -6.61
CA PRO A 63 14.11 -14.29 -5.74
C PRO A 63 15.04 -14.37 -4.52
N GLU A 64 16.30 -13.92 -4.65
CA GLU A 64 17.25 -13.94 -3.53
C GLU A 64 16.87 -12.92 -2.47
N VAL A 65 16.36 -11.76 -2.88
CA VAL A 65 15.82 -10.74 -1.96
C VAL A 65 14.54 -11.24 -1.31
N MET A 66 13.65 -11.87 -2.10
CA MET A 66 12.39 -12.41 -1.58
C MET A 66 12.58 -13.53 -0.56
N ALA A 67 13.67 -14.29 -0.67
CA ALA A 67 13.99 -15.37 0.28
C ALA A 67 14.16 -14.85 1.72
N LEU A 68 14.57 -13.60 1.91
CA LEU A 68 14.69 -12.96 3.24
C LEU A 68 13.35 -12.89 3.99
N PHE A 69 12.21 -12.93 3.28
CA PHE A 69 10.87 -12.84 3.87
C PHE A 69 10.26 -14.23 4.09
N THR A 70 11.09 -15.22 4.40
CA THR A 70 10.69 -16.61 4.68
C THR A 70 11.24 -17.05 6.03
N ARG A 71 10.53 -17.98 6.68
CA ARG A 71 11.00 -18.58 7.95
C ARG A 71 12.24 -19.45 7.81
N ASP A 72 12.54 -19.90 6.60
CA ASP A 72 13.73 -20.69 6.31
C ASP A 72 15.02 -19.84 6.36
N VAL A 73 14.92 -18.54 6.08
CA VAL A 73 16.08 -17.62 6.02
C VAL A 73 16.14 -16.66 7.21
N CYS A 74 14.99 -16.20 7.69
CA CYS A 74 14.88 -15.29 8.82
C CYS A 74 14.01 -15.91 9.92
N SER A 75 14.52 -15.85 11.15
CA SER A 75 13.85 -16.43 12.32
C SER A 75 12.81 -15.49 12.95
N SER A 76 12.94 -14.18 12.70
CA SER A 76 12.06 -13.14 13.22
C SER A 76 11.80 -12.03 12.18
N ALA A 77 10.77 -11.22 12.44
CA ALA A 77 10.44 -10.06 11.64
C ALA A 77 11.54 -8.99 11.69
N ASP A 78 12.04 -8.65 12.88
CA ASP A 78 13.18 -7.74 13.07
C ASP A 78 14.41 -8.16 12.24
N GLU A 79 14.74 -9.47 12.21
CA GLU A 79 15.84 -9.96 11.40
C GLU A 79 15.62 -9.74 9.90
N ALA A 80 14.40 -9.99 9.40
CA ALA A 80 14.04 -9.73 8.02
C ALA A 80 14.09 -8.22 7.70
N THR A 81 13.63 -7.36 8.60
CA THR A 81 13.67 -5.89 8.50
C THR A 81 15.11 -5.39 8.34
N GLN A 82 16.01 -5.83 9.21
CA GLN A 82 17.43 -5.43 9.22
C GLN A 82 18.20 -5.96 7.99
N LYS A 83 18.00 -7.23 7.64
CA LYS A 83 18.71 -7.86 6.49
C LYS A 83 18.26 -7.31 5.15
N SER A 84 16.97 -7.03 4.99
CA SER A 84 16.42 -6.45 3.76
C SER A 84 16.72 -4.95 3.61
N GLY A 85 17.13 -4.28 4.69
CA GLY A 85 17.42 -2.85 4.71
C GLY A 85 16.17 -1.96 4.80
N ILE A 86 15.02 -2.52 5.15
CA ILE A 86 13.76 -1.77 5.32
C ILE A 86 13.90 -0.71 6.41
N ASP A 87 14.66 -1.00 7.46
CA ASP A 87 14.96 -0.09 8.57
C ASP A 87 15.63 1.23 8.12
N LYS A 88 16.23 1.23 6.92
CA LYS A 88 16.99 2.37 6.37
C LYS A 88 16.21 3.20 5.35
N LEU A 89 15.02 2.76 4.94
CA LEU A 89 14.22 3.47 3.93
C LEU A 89 13.77 4.84 4.43
N ILE A 90 13.31 4.91 5.68
CA ILE A 90 12.90 6.16 6.33
C ILE A 90 13.62 6.24 7.68
N PRO A 91 14.61 7.14 7.83
CA PRO A 91 15.38 7.27 9.07
C PRO A 91 14.49 7.58 10.29
N ASN A 92 14.80 6.95 11.42
CA ASN A 92 14.12 7.13 12.71
C ASN A 92 12.63 6.72 12.72
N MET A 93 12.22 5.89 11.77
CA MET A 93 10.89 5.31 11.77
C MET A 93 10.77 4.25 12.86
N ILE A 94 9.70 4.32 13.63
CA ILE A 94 9.33 3.27 14.59
C ILE A 94 8.60 2.19 13.79
N ILE A 95 9.16 0.99 13.79
CA ILE A 95 8.68 -0.14 12.99
C ILE A 95 7.94 -1.13 13.90
N ASP A 96 6.77 -1.56 13.45
CA ASP A 96 6.03 -2.71 13.95
C ASP A 96 5.92 -3.72 12.80
N ASP A 97 6.66 -4.81 12.89
CA ASP A 97 6.83 -5.79 11.83
C ASP A 97 6.33 -7.18 12.21
N PHE A 98 5.99 -7.97 11.18
CA PHE A 98 5.51 -9.32 11.34
C PHE A 98 6.00 -10.22 10.19
N LEU A 99 6.50 -11.41 10.55
CA LEU A 99 6.96 -12.42 9.60
C LEU A 99 6.00 -13.63 9.65
N PHE A 100 5.30 -13.85 8.55
CA PHE A 100 4.32 -14.93 8.40
C PHE A 100 4.98 -16.28 8.19
N GLU A 101 4.19 -17.36 8.33
CA GLU A 101 4.63 -18.73 8.09
C GLU A 101 3.84 -19.35 6.91
N PRO A 102 4.52 -20.06 5.99
CA PRO A 102 5.97 -20.28 5.94
C PRO A 102 6.75 -19.06 5.41
N CYS A 103 6.08 -18.13 4.73
CA CYS A 103 6.66 -16.93 4.16
C CYS A 103 5.67 -15.77 4.14
N GLY A 104 6.19 -14.57 3.87
CA GLY A 104 5.46 -13.31 3.88
C GLY A 104 5.94 -12.43 5.01
N TYR A 105 5.97 -11.12 4.77
CA TYR A 105 6.40 -10.12 5.74
C TYR A 105 5.50 -8.90 5.58
N SER A 106 5.05 -8.32 6.69
CA SER A 106 4.36 -7.04 6.69
C SER A 106 4.92 -6.15 7.78
N MET A 107 4.89 -4.84 7.56
CA MET A 107 5.25 -3.87 8.58
C MET A 107 4.45 -2.58 8.45
N ASN A 108 4.25 -1.96 9.59
CA ASN A 108 3.86 -0.56 9.70
C ASN A 108 5.03 0.25 10.26
N GLY A 109 5.18 1.46 9.76
CA GLY A 109 6.21 2.39 10.17
C GLY A 109 5.61 3.76 10.45
N VAL A 110 5.94 4.34 11.60
CA VAL A 110 5.52 5.70 11.97
C VAL A 110 6.71 6.58 12.30
N SER A 111 6.69 7.82 11.80
CA SER A 111 7.65 8.87 12.16
C SER A 111 6.97 9.98 12.96
N LYS A 112 7.74 10.69 13.80
CA LYS A 112 7.24 11.80 14.63
C LYS A 112 6.58 12.93 13.82
N ASN A 113 6.87 13.01 12.52
CA ASN A 113 6.35 14.04 11.61
C ASN A 113 5.24 13.52 10.68
N VAL A 114 4.44 12.53 11.12
CA VAL A 114 3.20 12.09 10.43
C VAL A 114 3.46 11.41 9.07
N SER A 115 4.53 10.63 8.97
CA SER A 115 4.70 9.70 7.85
C SER A 115 4.30 8.30 8.30
N ILE A 116 3.32 7.71 7.60
CA ILE A 116 2.93 6.31 7.76
C ILE A 116 3.47 5.56 6.54
N LEU A 117 4.24 4.50 6.78
CA LEU A 117 4.65 3.55 5.75
C LEU A 117 4.05 2.20 6.07
N THR A 118 3.39 1.58 5.10
CA THR A 118 2.98 0.19 5.20
C THR A 118 3.63 -0.59 4.07
N ARG A 119 4.14 -1.78 4.39
CA ARG A 119 4.64 -2.74 3.39
C ARG A 119 4.00 -4.09 3.64
N GLU A 120 3.60 -4.75 2.56
CA GLU A 120 2.98 -6.07 2.53
C GLU A 120 3.70 -6.97 1.51
#